data_AF-A0A4Y2P0Y6-F1
#
_entry.id   AF-A0A4Y2P0Y6-F1
#
_cell.length_a   1.000
_cell.length_b   1.000
_cell.length_c   1.000
_cell.angle_alpha   90.00
_cell.angle_beta   90.00
_cell.angle_gamma   90.00
#
_symmetry.space_group_name_H-M   'P 1'
#
loop_
_entity.id
_entity.type
_entity.pdbx_description
1 polymer ?
#
loop_
_entity_poly.entity_id
_entity_poly.type
_entity_poly.pdbx_seq_one_letter_code
_entity_poly.pdbx_strand_id
1 'polypeptide(L)'
;MVQKRCKLYWNSLGKLYRLTSLHISNQLAAPTKPEHPSGSKQVSENATFSLNDRRANQKAVLACFVAENSLPFSLAPKLVEFCQTLAKDSPALSKLKMEWTAATYITGYGVAKTMREELVAKLNKNYFSMNVDEATNNNGDKIINVLVRVYDDEKEKKS
;
A
#
# COMPACT_ATOMS: atom_id res chain seq x y z
N MET A 1 -15.26 -6.38 23.24
CA MET A 1 -15.44 -7.66 22.49
C MET A 1 -14.56 -7.77 21.23
N VAL A 2 -14.14 -6.65 20.61
CA VAL A 2 -13.30 -6.62 19.38
C VAL A 2 -11.86 -7.11 19.59
N GLN A 3 -11.21 -6.77 20.71
CA GLN A 3 -9.80 -7.16 20.95
C GLN A 3 -9.55 -8.67 21.06
N LYS A 4 -10.54 -9.46 21.52
CA LYS A 4 -10.40 -10.93 21.61
C LYS A 4 -10.42 -11.59 20.21
N ARG A 5 -11.14 -11.01 19.24
CA ARG A 5 -11.15 -11.50 17.85
C ARG A 5 -9.84 -11.23 17.11
N CYS A 6 -9.19 -10.08 17.34
CA CYS A 6 -7.88 -9.78 16.73
C CYS A 6 -6.76 -10.74 17.18
N LYS A 7 -6.77 -11.16 18.46
CA LYS A 7 -5.77 -12.12 18.99
C LYS A 7 -5.90 -13.52 18.36
N LEU A 8 -7.13 -13.98 18.11
CA LEU A 8 -7.39 -15.24 17.41
C LEU A 8 -6.98 -15.18 15.93
N TYR A 9 -7.20 -14.04 15.27
CA TYR A 9 -6.79 -13.83 13.88
C TYR A 9 -5.26 -13.81 13.72
N TRP A 10 -4.54 -13.17 14.65
CA TRP A 10 -3.07 -13.15 14.66
C TRP A 10 -2.46 -14.54 14.92
N ASN A 11 -3.06 -15.33 15.82
CA ASN A 11 -2.61 -16.71 16.08
C ASN A 11 -2.90 -17.66 14.91
N SER A 12 -3.97 -17.41 14.15
CA SER A 12 -4.32 -18.19 12.96
C SER A 12 -3.44 -17.84 11.76
N LEU A 13 -3.16 -16.55 11.53
CA LEU A 13 -2.22 -16.07 10.51
C LEU A 13 -0.77 -16.44 10.82
N GLY A 14 -0.35 -16.38 12.09
CA GLY A 14 0.97 -16.85 12.52
C GLY A 14 1.16 -18.36 12.40
N LYS A 15 0.07 -19.14 12.37
CA LYS A 15 0.10 -20.57 11.98
C LYS A 15 0.14 -20.72 10.47
N LEU A 16 -0.58 -19.90 9.71
CA LEU A 16 -0.56 -19.94 8.25
C LEU A 16 0.83 -19.59 7.71
N TYR A 17 1.48 -18.55 8.24
CA TYR A 17 2.86 -18.16 7.90
C TYR A 17 3.88 -19.24 8.27
N ARG A 18 3.67 -19.94 9.40
CA ARG A 18 4.49 -21.09 9.77
C ARG A 18 4.25 -22.28 8.85
N LEU A 19 3.02 -22.54 8.42
CA LEU A 19 2.68 -23.67 7.55
C LEU A 19 3.16 -23.45 6.11
N THR A 20 3.07 -22.23 5.58
CA THR A 20 3.63 -21.90 4.26
C THR A 20 5.16 -21.94 4.30
N SER A 21 5.78 -21.42 5.37
CA SER A 21 7.23 -21.45 5.55
C SER A 21 7.79 -22.86 5.83
N LEU A 22 7.06 -23.72 6.57
CA LEU A 22 7.41 -25.14 6.74
C LEU A 22 7.19 -25.96 5.47
N HIS A 23 6.14 -25.69 4.68
CA HIS A 23 5.92 -26.40 3.42
C HIS A 23 7.04 -26.09 2.41
N ILE A 24 7.54 -24.85 2.40
CA ILE A 24 8.70 -24.43 1.61
C ILE A 24 9.99 -25.07 2.15
N SER A 25 10.18 -25.10 3.48
CA SER A 25 11.39 -25.68 4.10
C SER A 25 11.47 -27.20 3.93
N ASN A 26 10.34 -27.91 3.99
CA ASN A 26 10.29 -29.36 3.84
C ASN A 26 10.48 -29.84 2.39
N GLN A 27 10.18 -28.99 1.39
CA GLN A 27 10.50 -29.29 -0.02
C GLN A 27 11.98 -29.07 -0.35
N LEU A 28 12.72 -28.34 0.49
CA LEU A 28 14.16 -28.08 0.34
C LEU A 28 15.05 -29.12 1.08
N ALA A 29 14.47 -30.07 1.81
CA ALA A 29 15.23 -31.10 2.53
C ALA A 29 15.26 -32.43 1.74
N ALA A 30 16.34 -32.66 1.00
CA ALA A 30 16.73 -33.97 0.45
C ALA A 30 18.20 -34.28 0.84
N PRO A 31 18.64 -35.57 0.83
CA PRO A 31 19.62 -36.07 1.77
C PRO A 31 21.06 -35.62 1.47
N THR A 32 21.82 -35.41 2.54
CA THR A 32 23.21 -34.98 2.57
C THR A 32 24.19 -36.06 2.05
N LYS A 33 25.16 -35.66 1.22
CA LYS A 33 26.58 -36.05 1.32
C LYS A 33 27.49 -35.10 0.51
N PRO A 34 28.77 -34.90 0.91
CA PRO A 34 29.58 -33.77 0.48
C PRO A 34 30.60 -34.12 -0.62
N GLU A 35 30.95 -33.14 -1.46
CA GLU A 35 32.33 -32.85 -1.94
C GLU A 35 32.37 -31.60 -2.85
N HIS A 36 33.51 -30.90 -2.83
CA HIS A 36 33.78 -29.50 -3.24
C HIS A 36 34.56 -29.46 -4.59
N PRO A 37 34.94 -28.28 -5.15
CA PRO A 37 34.18 -27.28 -5.90
C PRO A 37 34.62 -27.16 -7.39
N SER A 38 33.74 -26.68 -8.28
CA SER A 38 34.17 -25.92 -9.47
C SER A 38 32.98 -25.28 -10.20
N GLY A 39 33.04 -23.96 -10.36
CA GLY A 39 32.57 -23.23 -11.53
C GLY A 39 31.10 -23.32 -11.98
N SER A 40 30.46 -22.14 -12.01
CA SER A 40 29.47 -21.68 -13.01
C SER A 40 28.00 -21.54 -12.58
N LYS A 41 27.47 -20.37 -12.98
CA LYS A 41 26.06 -19.99 -13.22
C LYS A 41 25.18 -19.81 -11.97
N GLN A 42 24.96 -18.55 -11.59
CA GLN A 42 23.76 -18.13 -10.87
C GLN A 42 22.54 -18.42 -11.78
N VAL A 43 21.92 -19.58 -11.58
CA VAL A 43 20.61 -19.91 -12.13
C VAL A 43 19.58 -19.14 -11.30
N SER A 44 18.77 -18.32 -11.96
CA SER A 44 17.71 -17.57 -11.29
C SER A 44 16.63 -18.55 -10.79
N GLU A 45 16.45 -18.60 -9.47
CA GLU A 45 15.45 -19.44 -8.76
C GLU A 45 13.99 -19.21 -9.19
N ASN A 46 13.72 -18.27 -10.08
CA ASN A 46 12.36 -17.93 -10.54
C ASN A 46 11.85 -18.80 -11.71
N ALA A 47 12.64 -19.77 -12.19
CA ALA A 47 12.30 -20.55 -13.39
C ALA A 47 11.35 -21.75 -13.14
N THR A 48 10.99 -22.08 -11.89
CA THR A 48 10.36 -23.37 -11.57
C THR A 48 8.84 -23.34 -11.34
N PHE A 49 8.22 -22.17 -11.14
CA PHE A 49 6.80 -22.06 -10.77
C PHE A 49 5.91 -21.55 -11.92
N SER A 50 4.68 -22.07 -12.01
CA SER A 50 3.73 -21.64 -13.05
C SER A 50 3.34 -20.16 -12.86
N LEU A 51 2.86 -19.52 -13.93
CA LEU A 51 2.34 -18.15 -13.85
C LEU A 51 1.18 -18.02 -12.86
N ASN A 52 0.36 -19.07 -12.72
CA ASN A 52 -0.76 -19.08 -11.79
C ASN A 52 -0.27 -19.12 -10.34
N ASP A 53 0.75 -19.93 -10.05
CA ASP A 53 1.35 -20.02 -8.71
C ASP A 53 1.99 -18.69 -8.32
N ARG A 54 2.73 -18.08 -9.25
CA ARG A 54 3.35 -16.76 -9.05
C ARG A 54 2.29 -15.68 -8.78
N ARG A 55 1.18 -15.70 -9.52
CA ARG A 55 0.05 -14.77 -9.31
C ARG A 55 -0.62 -15.00 -7.96
N ALA A 56 -0.85 -16.25 -7.58
CA ALA A 56 -1.42 -16.60 -6.28
C ALA A 56 -0.52 -16.12 -5.13
N ASN A 57 0.80 -16.32 -5.26
CA ASN A 57 1.79 -15.83 -4.30
C ASN A 57 1.76 -14.30 -4.17
N GLN A 58 1.76 -13.56 -5.28
CA GLN A 58 1.67 -12.09 -5.24
C GLN A 58 0.39 -11.59 -4.54
N LYS A 59 -0.75 -12.25 -4.77
CA LYS A 59 -2.00 -11.94 -4.07
C LYS A 59 -1.88 -12.17 -2.56
N ALA A 60 -1.26 -13.29 -2.15
CA ALA A 60 -1.05 -13.59 -0.75
C ALA A 60 -0.15 -12.56 -0.08
N VAL A 61 0.98 -12.18 -0.71
CA VAL A 61 1.89 -11.15 -0.21
C VAL A 61 1.18 -9.80 -0.02
N LEU A 62 0.38 -9.37 -1.02
CA LEU A 62 -0.37 -8.12 -0.92
C LEU A 62 -1.42 -8.17 0.19
N ALA A 63 -2.14 -9.28 0.33
CA ALA A 63 -3.15 -9.44 1.38
C ALA A 63 -2.54 -9.41 2.78
N CYS A 64 -1.38 -10.05 2.97
CA CYS A 64 -0.61 -9.97 4.22
C CYS A 64 -0.19 -8.53 4.52
N PHE A 65 0.39 -7.82 3.54
CA PHE A 65 0.79 -6.42 3.71
C PHE A 65 -0.37 -5.52 4.16
N VAL A 66 -1.54 -5.66 3.53
CA VAL A 66 -2.76 -4.92 3.89
C VAL A 66 -3.18 -5.24 5.33
N ALA A 67 -3.20 -6.51 5.71
CA ALA A 67 -3.60 -6.95 7.05
C ALA A 67 -2.62 -6.48 8.13
N GLU A 68 -1.31 -6.60 7.89
CA GLU A 68 -0.25 -6.20 8.82
C GLU A 68 -0.26 -4.71 9.12
N ASN A 69 -0.59 -3.88 8.12
CA ASN A 69 -0.63 -2.43 8.25
C ASN A 69 -2.03 -1.90 8.61
N SER A 70 -2.97 -2.79 8.97
CA SER A 70 -4.35 -2.42 9.31
C SER A 70 -5.05 -1.59 8.23
N LEU A 71 -4.71 -1.81 6.96
CA LEU A 71 -5.30 -1.11 5.83
C LEU A 71 -6.64 -1.76 5.44
N PRO A 72 -7.63 -0.98 4.93
CA PRO A 72 -8.86 -1.56 4.41
C PRO A 72 -8.59 -2.49 3.22
N PHE A 73 -9.20 -3.69 3.22
CA PHE A 73 -9.08 -4.62 2.07
C PHE A 73 -9.67 -4.06 0.77
N SER A 74 -10.58 -3.08 0.86
CA SER A 74 -11.08 -2.33 -0.30
C SER A 74 -9.99 -1.57 -1.05
N LEU A 75 -8.83 -1.31 -0.41
CA LEU A 75 -7.68 -0.66 -1.03
C LEU A 75 -6.85 -1.62 -1.91
N ALA A 76 -6.99 -2.95 -1.74
CA ALA A 76 -6.13 -3.93 -2.41
C ALA A 76 -6.16 -3.83 -3.95
N PRO A 77 -7.31 -3.68 -4.64
CA PRO A 77 -7.32 -3.49 -6.09
C PRO A 77 -6.56 -2.23 -6.53
N LYS A 78 -6.67 -1.13 -5.78
CA LYS A 78 -5.93 0.11 -6.05
C LYS A 78 -4.42 -0.03 -5.82
N LEU A 79 -4.01 -0.83 -4.84
CA LEU A 79 -2.60 -1.17 -4.65
C LEU A 79 -2.05 -2.00 -5.83
N VAL A 80 -2.85 -2.90 -6.42
CA VAL A 80 -2.43 -3.63 -7.63
C VAL A 80 -2.20 -2.66 -8.79
N GLU A 81 -3.14 -1.75 -9.05
CA GLU A 81 -3.00 -0.71 -10.08
C GLU A 81 -1.76 0.17 -9.85
N PHE A 82 -1.50 0.54 -8.59
CA PHE A 82 -0.32 1.30 -8.18
C PHE A 82 0.98 0.53 -8.44
N CYS A 83 1.09 -0.73 -8.01
CA CYS A 83 2.27 -1.55 -8.25
C CYS A 83 2.53 -1.77 -9.75
N GLN A 84 1.47 -1.98 -10.55
CA GLN A 84 1.59 -2.10 -12.00
C GLN A 84 2.09 -0.80 -12.64
N THR A 85 1.64 0.35 -12.13
CA THR A 85 2.09 1.66 -12.61
C THR A 85 3.56 1.89 -12.32
N LEU A 86 4.01 1.59 -11.09
CA LEU A 86 5.42 1.69 -10.72
C LEU A 86 6.31 0.71 -11.51
N ALA A 87 5.81 -0.49 -11.79
CA ALA A 87 6.55 -1.51 -12.53
C ALA A 87 6.84 -1.12 -13.99
N LYS A 88 6.18 -0.09 -14.55
CA LYS A 88 6.47 0.44 -15.89
C LYS A 88 7.90 0.98 -16.00
N ASP A 89 8.48 1.47 -14.89
CA ASP A 89 9.88 1.92 -14.81
C ASP A 89 10.62 1.10 -13.74
N SER A 90 10.90 -0.16 -14.09
CA SER A 90 11.61 -1.08 -13.19
C SER A 90 12.99 -0.57 -12.73
N PRO A 91 13.81 0.09 -13.57
CA PRO A 91 15.09 0.64 -13.12
C PRO A 91 14.94 1.71 -12.04
N ALA A 92 13.99 2.64 -12.17
CA ALA A 92 13.73 3.63 -11.13
C ALA A 92 13.16 2.98 -9.87
N LEU A 93 12.20 2.06 -10.02
CA LEU A 93 11.58 1.34 -8.91
C LEU A 93 12.60 0.57 -8.06
N SER A 94 13.60 -0.07 -8.69
CA SER A 94 14.65 -0.80 -7.96
C SER A 94 15.53 0.08 -7.06
N LYS A 95 15.58 1.39 -7.32
CA LYS A 95 16.36 2.37 -6.57
C LYS A 95 15.50 3.21 -5.64
N LEU A 96 14.18 3.08 -5.71
CA LEU A 96 13.23 3.86 -4.93
C LEU A 96 13.42 3.55 -3.44
N LYS A 97 13.69 4.59 -2.66
CA LYS A 97 13.65 4.56 -1.19
C LYS A 97 12.80 5.74 -0.73
N MET A 98 11.92 5.50 0.22
CA MET A 98 11.07 6.55 0.78
C MET A 98 11.07 6.45 2.30
N GLU A 99 11.85 7.33 2.92
CA GLU A 99 11.87 7.50 4.37
C GLU A 99 10.64 8.29 4.85
N TRP A 100 10.28 8.11 6.12
CA TRP A 100 9.11 8.79 6.70
C TRP A 100 9.18 10.31 6.60
N THR A 101 10.37 10.90 6.81
CA THR A 101 10.60 12.34 6.69
C THR A 101 10.43 12.82 5.24
N ALA A 102 10.95 12.06 4.28
CA ALA A 102 10.79 12.35 2.85
C ALA A 102 9.31 12.26 2.44
N ALA A 103 8.59 11.21 2.87
CA ALA A 103 7.17 11.04 2.59
C ALA A 103 6.33 12.21 3.15
N THR A 104 6.60 12.62 4.39
CA THR A 104 5.91 13.74 5.06
C THR A 104 6.20 15.05 4.31
N TYR A 105 7.45 15.28 3.94
CA TYR A 105 7.85 16.48 3.21
C TYR A 105 7.19 16.55 1.83
N ILE A 106 7.28 15.46 1.05
CA ILE A 106 6.68 15.38 -0.29
C ILE A 106 5.16 15.58 -0.21
N THR A 107 4.50 14.95 0.77
CA THR A 107 3.05 15.06 0.93
C THR A 107 2.65 16.47 1.36
N GLY A 108 3.30 17.05 2.36
CA GLY A 108 2.92 18.36 2.93
C GLY A 108 3.33 19.56 2.07
N TYR A 109 4.53 19.53 1.49
CA TYR A 109 5.11 20.67 0.77
C TYR A 109 5.08 20.52 -0.75
N GLY A 110 5.02 19.28 -1.27
CA GLY A 110 4.81 19.01 -2.68
C GLY A 110 3.32 18.90 -2.99
N VAL A 111 2.74 17.75 -2.70
CA VAL A 111 1.38 17.38 -3.11
C VAL A 111 0.35 18.35 -2.54
N ALA A 112 0.32 18.55 -1.22
CA ALA A 112 -0.66 19.42 -0.59
C ALA A 112 -0.50 20.89 -1.00
N LYS A 113 0.71 21.34 -1.35
CA LYS A 113 0.93 22.67 -1.90
C LYS A 113 0.26 22.82 -3.26
N THR A 114 0.52 21.90 -4.19
CA THR A 114 -0.10 21.91 -5.53
C THR A 114 -1.61 21.83 -5.44
N MET A 115 -2.15 20.90 -4.62
CA MET A 115 -3.61 20.77 -4.43
C MET A 115 -4.22 22.07 -3.86
N ARG A 116 -3.52 22.75 -2.94
CA ARG A 116 -3.97 24.03 -2.38
C ARG A 116 -3.99 25.13 -3.43
N GLU A 117 -2.93 25.25 -4.22
CA GLU A 117 -2.84 26.26 -5.29
C GLU A 117 -3.94 26.06 -6.34
N GLU A 118 -4.18 24.82 -6.76
CA GLU A 118 -5.28 24.47 -7.66
C GLU A 118 -6.65 24.80 -7.05
N LEU A 119 -6.87 24.44 -5.78
CA LEU A 119 -8.13 24.73 -5.09
C LEU A 119 -8.36 26.25 -4.97
N VAL A 120 -7.35 27.02 -4.54
CA VAL A 120 -7.48 28.49 -4.42
C VAL A 120 -7.75 29.13 -5.78
N ALA A 121 -7.02 28.73 -6.82
CA ALA A 121 -7.25 29.22 -8.17
C ALA A 121 -8.69 28.95 -8.64
N LYS A 122 -9.26 27.82 -8.24
CA LYS A 122 -10.64 27.45 -8.55
C LYS A 122 -11.65 28.26 -7.73
N LEU A 123 -11.44 28.41 -6.43
CA LEU A 123 -12.33 29.18 -5.54
C LEU A 123 -12.35 30.68 -5.90
N ASN A 124 -11.23 31.23 -6.37
CA ASN A 124 -11.17 32.63 -6.83
C ASN A 124 -11.96 32.89 -8.12
N LYS A 125 -12.28 31.85 -8.89
CA LYS A 125 -12.96 31.96 -10.19
C LYS A 125 -14.43 31.57 -10.13
N ASN A 126 -14.86 30.86 -9.10
CA ASN A 126 -16.18 30.24 -9.02
C ASN A 126 -16.90 30.63 -7.74
N TYR A 127 -18.22 30.73 -7.78
CA TYR A 127 -19.02 30.74 -6.57
C TYR A 127 -18.91 29.39 -5.85
N PHE A 128 -18.88 29.43 -4.53
CA PHE A 128 -18.84 28.25 -3.68
C PHE A 128 -19.70 28.46 -2.44
N SER A 129 -20.16 27.36 -1.86
CA SER A 129 -20.76 27.35 -0.52
C SER A 129 -19.77 26.75 0.47
N MET A 130 -19.77 27.25 1.70
CA MET A 130 -18.91 26.77 2.77
C MET A 130 -19.73 26.39 3.99
N ASN A 131 -19.51 25.17 4.50
CA ASN A 131 -20.07 24.71 5.76
C ASN A 131 -18.95 24.75 6.80
N VAL A 132 -19.20 25.44 7.92
CA VAL A 132 -18.28 25.52 9.06
C VAL A 132 -18.97 24.85 10.24
N ASP A 133 -18.30 23.88 10.85
CA ASP A 133 -18.78 23.13 12.00
C ASP A 133 -17.72 23.16 13.11
N GLU A 134 -18.15 23.38 14.36
CA GLU A 134 -17.26 23.38 15.52
C GLU A 134 -17.65 22.23 16.45
N ALA A 135 -16.70 21.34 16.72
CA ALA A 135 -16.83 20.26 17.69
C ALA A 135 -15.84 20.46 18.83
N THR A 136 -16.21 20.05 20.04
CA THR A 136 -15.30 19.99 21.18
C THR A 136 -15.18 18.56 21.64
N ASN A 137 -13.96 18.05 21.80
CA ASN A 137 -13.76 16.70 22.30
C ASN A 137 -13.85 16.65 23.84
N ASN A 138 -13.81 15.44 24.41
CA ASN A 138 -13.92 15.24 25.87
C ASN A 138 -12.73 15.83 26.66
N ASN A 139 -11.64 16.20 25.99
CA ASN A 139 -10.48 16.84 26.59
C ASN A 139 -10.59 18.38 26.56
N GLY A 140 -11.66 18.93 25.97
CA GLY A 140 -11.84 20.37 25.77
C GLY A 140 -11.17 20.92 24.51
N ASP A 141 -10.57 20.08 23.66
CA ASP A 141 -9.98 20.54 22.39
C ASP A 141 -11.09 20.89 21.40
N LYS A 142 -11.01 22.09 20.83
CA LYS A 142 -11.92 22.57 19.79
C LYS A 142 -11.39 22.20 18.41
N ILE A 143 -12.27 21.65 17.59
CA ILE A 143 -12.00 21.26 16.21
C ILE A 143 -12.98 22.04 15.34
N ILE A 144 -12.45 22.86 14.43
CA ILE A 144 -13.24 23.52 13.39
C ILE A 144 -13.08 22.72 12.10
N ASN A 145 -14.18 22.22 11.57
CA ASN A 145 -14.24 21.58 10.27
C ASN A 145 -14.79 22.57 9.23
N VAL A 146 -14.10 22.69 8.11
CA VAL A 146 -14.51 23.56 7.00
C VAL A 146 -14.66 22.70 5.75
N LEU A 147 -15.90 22.59 5.26
CA LEU A 147 -16.22 21.91 4.01
C LEU A 147 -16.60 22.94 2.95
N VAL A 148 -15.84 22.99 1.86
CA VAL A 148 -16.12 23.85 0.71
C VAL A 148 -16.71 23.02 -0.41
N ARG A 149 -17.84 23.48 -0.98
CA ARG A 149 -18.46 22.89 -2.18
C ARG A 149 -18.39 23.92 -3.30
N VAL A 150 -17.75 23.52 -4.40
CA VAL A 150 -17.55 24.35 -5.60
C VAL A 150 -18.05 23.58 -6.82
N TYR A 151 -18.83 24.25 -7.67
CA TYR A 151 -19.26 23.70 -8.95
C TYR A 151 -18.15 23.91 -9.99
N ASP A 152 -17.95 22.96 -10.90
CA ASP A 152 -16.82 22.92 -11.82
C ASP A 152 -17.27 22.62 -13.25
N ASP A 153 -17.66 23.66 -13.96
CA ASP A 153 -18.19 23.59 -15.34
C ASP A 153 -17.19 22.95 -16.33
N GLU A 154 -15.90 23.00 -16.01
CA GLU A 154 -14.83 22.53 -16.89
C GLU A 154 -14.65 20.99 -16.86
N LYS A 155 -15.22 20.30 -15.88
CA LYS A 155 -15.18 18.83 -15.82
C LYS A 155 -16.27 18.14 -16.62
N GLU A 156 -17.41 18.79 -16.87
CA GLU A 156 -18.49 18.20 -17.67
C GLU A 156 -18.20 18.18 -19.17
N LYS A 157 -17.32 19.07 -19.66
CA LYS A 157 -16.95 19.15 -21.09
C LYS A 157 -16.00 18.04 -21.56
N LYS A 158 -15.55 17.14 -20.66
CA LYS A 158 -14.56 16.08 -20.96
C LYS A 158 -15.08 14.65 -20.73
N SER A 159 -16.38 14.47 -20.47
CA SER A 159 -17.03 13.15 -20.36
C SER A 159 -17.77 12.78 -21.63
#